data_AF-A0A1H0HQI2-F1
#
_entry.id   AF-A0A1H0HQI2-F1
#
_cell.length_a   1.000
_cell.length_b   1.000
_cell.length_c   1.000
_cell.angle_alpha   90.00
_cell.angle_beta   90.00
_cell.angle_gamma   90.00
#
_symmetry.space_group_name_H-M   'P 1'
#
loop_
_entity.id
_entity.type
_entity.pdbx_description
1 polymer ?
#
loop_
_entity_poly.entity_id
_entity_poly.type
_entity_poly.pdbx_seq_one_letter_code
_entity_poly.pdbx_strand_id
1 'polypeptide(L)'
;MKWKKRWTAIVLIGVVLIVLIANIDTSKETVIYHVPEGFKGCMTIYYSQKGHETLDMKDNEIIIDIPKDGKVITSTSEKDFNKIGWHKTKAYYVNNSGARIKKIPNSMYQNGMSSTSNNDPKSARFTISFDDVSDNCY
;
A
#
# COMPACT_ATOMS: atom_id res chain seq x y z
N MET A 1 6.89 -49.92 26.35
CA MET A 1 7.17 -48.47 26.54
C MET A 1 7.49 -47.69 25.24
N LYS A 2 7.35 -48.28 24.03
CA LYS A 2 7.64 -47.58 22.75
C LYS A 2 6.46 -46.78 22.18
N TRP A 3 5.23 -47.08 22.60
CA TRP A 3 4.02 -46.47 22.04
C TRP A 3 3.81 -45.02 22.51
N LYS A 4 4.06 -44.73 23.79
CA LYS A 4 3.94 -43.36 24.35
C LYS A 4 4.92 -42.36 23.72
N LYS A 5 6.12 -42.81 23.33
CA LYS A 5 7.14 -41.97 22.67
C LYS A 5 6.77 -41.57 21.24
N ARG A 6 6.02 -42.42 20.52
CA ARG A 6 5.54 -42.11 19.16
C ARG A 6 4.43 -41.07 19.19
N TRP A 7 3.55 -41.14 20.19
CA TRP A 7 2.49 -40.15 20.41
C TRP A 7 3.04 -38.78 20.78
N THR A 8 4.03 -38.71 21.69
CA THR A 8 4.67 -37.43 22.02
C THR A 8 5.38 -36.79 20.84
N ALA A 9 6.00 -37.58 19.96
CA ALA A 9 6.65 -37.07 18.75
C ALA A 9 5.63 -36.50 17.74
N ILE A 10 4.48 -37.16 17.56
CA ILE A 10 3.41 -36.68 16.68
C ILE A 10 2.82 -35.37 17.18
N VAL A 11 2.59 -35.24 18.50
CA VAL A 11 2.09 -34.00 19.10
C VAL A 11 3.09 -32.86 18.93
N LEU A 12 4.38 -33.11 19.16
CA LEU A 12 5.43 -32.09 18.97
C LEU A 12 5.53 -31.62 17.52
N ILE A 13 5.48 -32.53 16.55
CA ILE A 13 5.49 -32.18 15.12
C ILE A 13 4.23 -31.37 14.76
N GLY A 14 3.07 -31.73 15.30
CA GLY A 14 1.83 -30.98 15.11
C GLY A 14 1.91 -29.55 15.65
N VAL A 15 2.47 -29.36 16.85
CA VAL A 15 2.66 -28.02 17.44
C VAL A 15 3.63 -27.17 16.61
N VAL A 16 4.75 -27.75 16.15
CA VAL A 16 5.71 -27.04 15.29
C VAL A 16 5.07 -26.60 13.98
N LEU A 17 4.28 -27.47 13.34
CA LEU A 17 3.56 -27.13 12.10
C LEU A 17 2.53 -26.01 12.32
N ILE A 18 1.79 -26.03 13.43
CA ILE A 18 0.83 -24.96 13.77
C ILE A 18 1.55 -23.62 13.99
N VAL A 19 2.70 -23.62 14.68
CA VAL A 19 3.51 -22.42 14.88
C VAL A 19 4.05 -21.90 13.54
N LEU A 20 4.49 -22.76 12.63
CA LEU A 20 4.96 -22.35 11.31
C LEU A 20 3.87 -21.71 10.45
N ILE A 21 2.64 -22.25 10.47
CA ILE A 21 1.51 -21.70 9.71
C ILE A 21 1.00 -20.39 10.34
N ALA A 22 1.00 -20.28 11.68
CA ALA A 22 0.57 -19.07 12.38
C ALA A 22 1.50 -17.86 12.16
N ASN A 23 2.77 -18.11 11.77
CA ASN A 23 3.72 -17.06 11.40
C ASN A 23 3.72 -16.73 9.91
N ILE A 24 2.88 -17.39 9.09
CA ILE A 24 2.63 -16.93 7.73
C ILE A 24 1.85 -15.63 7.85
N ASP A 25 2.57 -14.52 7.67
CA ASP A 25 2.02 -13.18 7.64
C ASP A 25 1.09 -13.11 6.42
N THR A 26 -0.20 -13.38 6.66
CA THR A 26 -1.30 -13.16 5.72
C THR A 26 -1.53 -11.65 5.62
N SER A 27 -0.51 -10.95 5.13
CA SER A 27 -0.52 -9.52 5.07
C SER A 27 -1.59 -9.12 4.04
N LYS A 28 -2.73 -8.68 4.58
CA LYS A 28 -3.82 -8.01 3.87
C LYS A 28 -3.23 -7.01 2.85
N GLU A 29 -3.91 -6.91 1.72
CA GLU A 29 -3.53 -6.05 0.61
C GLU A 29 -3.05 -4.67 1.11
N THR A 30 -1.86 -4.26 0.68
CA THR A 30 -1.18 -3.08 1.21
C THR A 30 -0.82 -2.11 0.08
N VAL A 31 -1.19 -0.84 0.22
CA VAL A 31 -0.70 0.22 -0.67
C VAL A 31 0.63 0.75 -0.13
N ILE A 32 1.64 0.81 -1.00
CA ILE A 32 2.97 1.30 -0.68
C ILE A 32 3.29 2.53 -1.53
N TYR A 33 3.42 3.68 -0.89
CA TYR A 33 3.86 4.91 -1.52
C TYR A 33 5.39 5.00 -1.52
N HIS A 34 5.98 5.16 -2.70
CA HIS A 34 7.40 5.46 -2.88
C HIS A 34 7.52 6.96 -3.11
N VAL A 35 7.87 7.67 -2.04
CA VAL A 35 7.98 9.13 -2.01
C VAL A 35 9.42 9.50 -2.38
N PRO A 36 9.67 10.34 -3.39
CA PRO A 36 11.03 10.77 -3.70
C PRO A 36 11.71 11.42 -2.50
N GLU A 37 12.99 11.16 -2.30
CA GLU A 37 13.77 11.82 -1.26
C GLU A 37 13.66 13.35 -1.38
N GLY A 38 13.33 14.01 -0.27
CA GLY A 38 13.14 15.46 -0.22
C GLY A 38 11.81 15.97 -0.77
N PHE A 39 10.92 15.07 -1.24
CA PHE A 39 9.57 15.46 -1.64
C PHE A 39 8.77 16.00 -0.45
N LYS A 40 8.09 17.10 -0.72
CA LYS A 40 7.24 17.84 0.22
C LYS A 40 6.02 18.33 -0.53
N GLY A 41 4.84 18.11 0.04
CA GLY A 41 3.56 18.52 -0.51
C GLY A 41 2.66 17.34 -0.85
N CYS A 42 1.84 17.54 -1.87
CA CYS A 42 0.68 16.72 -2.16
C CYS A 42 0.93 15.74 -3.29
N MET A 43 0.55 14.48 -3.07
CA MET A 43 0.36 13.52 -4.15
C MET A 43 -1.13 13.47 -4.50
N THR A 44 -1.46 13.51 -5.79
CA THR A 44 -2.80 13.24 -6.31
C THR A 44 -2.76 12.09 -7.32
N ILE A 45 -3.61 11.09 -7.09
CA ILE A 45 -3.90 10.02 -8.04
C ILE A 45 -5.11 10.44 -8.88
N TYR A 46 -4.96 10.42 -10.21
CA TYR A 46 -6.03 10.65 -11.18
C TYR A 46 -6.44 9.30 -11.78
N TYR A 47 -7.66 8.87 -11.45
CA TYR A 47 -8.18 7.56 -11.87
C TYR A 47 -8.81 7.61 -13.25
N SER A 48 -8.98 6.42 -13.85
CA SER A 48 -9.74 6.21 -15.10
C SER A 48 -9.25 7.04 -16.30
N GLN A 49 -7.97 7.43 -16.34
CA GLN A 49 -7.38 8.18 -17.44
C GLN A 49 -6.94 7.22 -18.56
N LYS A 50 -7.59 7.33 -19.73
CA LYS A 50 -7.31 6.45 -20.87
C LYS A 50 -5.90 6.69 -21.41
N GLY A 51 -5.22 5.61 -21.81
CA GLY A 51 -3.87 5.67 -22.39
C GLY A 51 -2.73 5.71 -21.36
N HIS A 52 -3.05 5.67 -20.07
CA HIS A 52 -2.08 5.54 -18.98
C HIS A 52 -1.97 4.10 -18.50
N GLU A 53 -0.92 3.81 -17.74
CA GLU A 53 -0.68 2.48 -17.17
C GLU A 53 -1.71 2.15 -16.07
N THR A 54 -2.01 0.86 -15.93
CA THR A 54 -2.76 0.34 -14.79
C THR A 54 -1.86 0.26 -13.56
N LEU A 55 -2.43 0.52 -12.39
CA LEU A 55 -1.78 0.17 -11.13
C LEU A 55 -1.73 -1.36 -11.01
N ASP A 56 -0.54 -1.92 -11.15
CA ASP A 56 -0.31 -3.35 -11.05
C ASP A 56 -0.24 -3.80 -9.59
N MET A 57 -0.88 -4.93 -9.30
CA MET A 57 -0.81 -5.60 -8.00
C MET A 57 0.25 -6.69 -8.08
N LYS A 58 1.28 -6.61 -7.24
CA LYS A 58 2.32 -7.63 -7.12
C LYS A 58 2.36 -8.13 -5.68
N ASP A 59 2.23 -9.43 -5.49
CA ASP A 59 2.31 -10.06 -4.16
C ASP A 59 1.35 -9.45 -3.12
N ASN A 60 0.13 -9.10 -3.55
CA ASN A 60 -0.86 -8.37 -2.76
C ASN A 60 -0.47 -6.96 -2.32
N GLU A 61 0.50 -6.33 -2.99
CA GLU A 61 0.89 -4.94 -2.78
C GLU A 61 0.60 -4.12 -4.04
N ILE A 62 0.06 -2.91 -3.86
CA ILE A 62 0.09 -1.87 -4.89
C ILE A 62 1.27 -0.97 -4.56
N ILE A 63 2.21 -0.86 -5.49
CA ILE A 63 3.30 0.10 -5.41
C ILE A 63 2.92 1.36 -6.19
N ILE A 64 2.99 2.50 -5.52
CA ILE A 64 2.71 3.81 -6.12
C ILE A 64 4.00 4.61 -6.08
N ASP A 65 4.65 4.71 -7.23
CA ASP A 65 5.80 5.57 -7.44
C ASP A 65 5.31 7.01 -7.64
N ILE A 66 5.66 7.89 -6.70
CA ILE A 66 5.21 9.28 -6.73
C ILE A 66 6.20 10.08 -7.58
N PRO A 67 5.76 10.69 -8.70
CA PRO A 67 6.65 11.55 -9.46
C PRO A 67 6.95 12.84 -8.70
N LYS A 68 8.00 13.56 -9.11
CA LYS A 68 8.43 14.81 -8.45
C LYS A 68 7.34 15.90 -8.43
N ASP A 69 6.40 15.86 -9.37
CA ASP A 69 5.28 16.79 -9.45
C ASP A 69 4.05 16.35 -8.63
N GLY A 70 4.13 15.20 -7.97
CA GLY A 70 3.07 14.63 -7.14
C GLY A 70 1.89 14.03 -7.93
N LYS A 71 1.93 13.98 -9.27
CA LYS A 71 0.78 13.57 -10.08
C LYS A 71 0.92 12.12 -10.55
N VAL A 72 0.15 11.23 -9.93
CA VAL A 72 0.05 9.84 -10.36
C VAL A 72 -1.16 9.73 -11.29
N ILE A 73 -0.96 9.32 -12.54
CA ILE A 73 -2.04 9.20 -13.53
C ILE A 73 -2.16 7.74 -13.94
N THR A 74 -3.36 7.18 -13.81
CA THR A 74 -3.60 5.76 -14.09
C THR A 74 -4.90 5.51 -14.83
N SER A 75 -4.94 4.43 -15.61
CA SER A 75 -6.18 3.90 -16.19
C SER A 75 -7.01 3.08 -15.20
N THR A 76 -6.46 2.71 -14.04
CA THR A 76 -7.18 1.99 -12.98
C THR A 76 -8.34 2.85 -12.46
N SER A 77 -9.51 2.24 -12.28
CA SER A 77 -10.68 2.93 -11.74
C SER A 77 -10.58 3.09 -10.22
N GLU A 78 -11.19 4.13 -9.66
CA GLU A 78 -11.27 4.32 -8.20
C GLU A 78 -11.92 3.10 -7.52
N LYS A 79 -12.93 2.49 -8.16
CA LYS A 79 -13.60 1.30 -7.62
C LYS A 79 -12.68 0.10 -7.55
N ASP A 80 -11.86 -0.11 -8.57
CA ASP A 80 -10.92 -1.23 -8.59
C ASP A 80 -9.78 -0.98 -7.61
N PHE A 81 -9.27 0.25 -7.53
CA PHE A 81 -8.31 0.65 -6.50
C PHE A 81 -8.83 0.37 -5.08
N ASN A 82 -10.07 0.77 -4.78
CA ASN A 82 -10.67 0.58 -3.46
C ASN A 82 -10.91 -0.88 -3.08
N LYS A 83 -11.08 -1.79 -4.06
CA LYS A 83 -11.15 -3.24 -3.80
C LYS A 83 -9.82 -3.81 -3.31
N ILE A 84 -8.71 -3.20 -3.71
CA ILE A 84 -7.34 -3.71 -3.53
C ILE A 84 -6.71 -3.21 -2.20
N GLY A 85 -7.50 -2.59 -1.32
CA GLY A 85 -7.09 -2.35 0.06
C GLY A 85 -6.46 -0.99 0.32
N TRP A 86 -7.31 0.01 0.55
CA TRP A 86 -6.93 1.24 1.27
C TRP A 86 -6.71 1.01 2.78
N HIS A 87 -6.99 -0.20 3.27
CA HIS A 87 -7.03 -0.52 4.70
C HIS A 87 -5.65 -0.65 5.37
N LYS A 88 -4.58 -0.83 4.58
CA LYS A 88 -3.19 -0.82 5.07
C LYS A 88 -2.33 -0.02 4.11
N THR A 89 -1.79 1.11 4.59
CA THR A 89 -0.90 1.96 3.81
C THR A 89 0.48 2.04 4.47
N LYS A 90 1.54 1.97 3.66
CA LYS A 90 2.93 2.20 4.05
C LYS A 90 3.50 3.27 3.13
N ALA A 91 4.40 4.11 3.63
CA ALA A 91 5.14 5.03 2.78
C ALA A 91 6.63 4.96 3.10
N TYR A 92 7.45 5.08 2.06
CA TYR A 92 8.90 5.07 2.17
C TYR A 92 9.47 6.18 1.31
N TYR A 93 10.48 6.89 1.84
CA TYR A 93 11.34 7.68 0.98
C TYR A 93 12.18 6.75 0.10
N VAL A 94 12.31 7.08 -1.18
CA VAL A 94 13.16 6.38 -2.15
C VAL A 94 14.21 7.31 -2.74
N ASN A 95 15.39 6.78 -2.99
CA ASN A 95 16.46 7.51 -3.68
C ASN A 95 16.24 7.51 -5.22
N ASN A 96 17.16 8.14 -5.95
CA ASN A 96 17.10 8.22 -7.42
C ASN A 96 17.14 6.86 -8.14
N SER A 97 17.58 5.78 -7.47
CA SER A 97 17.56 4.42 -8.03
C SER A 97 16.31 3.63 -7.65
N GLY A 98 15.33 4.25 -6.99
CA GLY A 98 14.11 3.60 -6.49
C GLY A 98 14.31 2.74 -5.24
N ALA A 99 15.49 2.78 -4.61
CA ALA A 99 15.74 2.02 -3.40
C ALA A 99 15.12 2.75 -2.19
N ARG A 100 14.37 2.00 -1.37
CA ARG A 100 13.77 2.50 -0.12
C ARG A 100 14.89 2.86 0.86
N ILE A 101 14.96 4.13 1.26
CA ILE A 101 15.98 4.65 2.18
C ILE A 101 15.46 4.82 3.60
N LYS A 102 14.18 5.14 3.77
CA LYS A 102 13.59 5.40 5.10
C LYS A 102 12.08 5.21 5.08
N LYS A 103 11.54 4.53 6.11
CA LYS A 103 10.09 4.45 6.32
C LYS A 103 9.55 5.78 6.84
N ILE A 104 8.46 6.24 6.24
CA ILE A 104 7.71 7.41 6.68
C ILE A 104 6.72 6.96 7.77
N PRO A 105 6.67 7.63 8.94
CA PRO A 105 5.67 7.34 9.96
C PRO A 105 4.26 7.60 9.42
N ASN A 106 3.32 6.70 9.72
CA ASN A 106 1.93 6.84 9.27
C ASN A 106 1.31 8.19 9.65
N SER A 107 1.70 8.73 10.80
CA SER A 107 1.24 10.04 11.27
C SER A 107 1.56 11.19 10.32
N MET A 108 2.52 11.05 9.38
CA MET A 108 2.86 12.12 8.43
C MET A 108 2.03 12.09 7.13
N TYR A 109 1.18 11.07 6.94
CA TYR A 109 0.40 10.91 5.70
C TYR A 109 -0.99 10.31 5.99
N GLN A 110 -1.62 10.68 7.10
CA GLN A 110 -2.79 9.96 7.63
C GLN A 110 -4.17 10.44 7.16
N ASN A 111 -4.26 11.45 6.28
CA ASN A 111 -5.53 12.08 5.87
C ASN A 111 -5.65 12.17 4.34
N GLY A 112 -5.78 11.03 3.67
CA GLY A 112 -6.09 11.02 2.25
C GLY A 112 -7.55 11.43 2.00
N MET A 113 -7.78 12.28 0.99
CA MET A 113 -9.12 12.70 0.58
C MET A 113 -9.42 12.18 -0.83
N SER A 114 -10.53 11.45 -0.96
CA SER A 114 -11.12 11.11 -2.25
C SER A 114 -12.13 12.17 -2.67
N SER A 115 -12.11 12.55 -3.95
CA SER A 115 -13.06 13.48 -4.54
C SER A 115 -13.51 13.00 -5.90
N THR A 116 -14.80 13.04 -6.17
CA THR A 116 -15.38 12.71 -7.48
C THR A 116 -16.48 13.74 -7.78
N SER A 117 -16.46 14.32 -8.99
CA SER A 117 -17.43 15.32 -9.44
C SER A 117 -18.51 14.67 -10.29
N ASN A 118 -19.77 15.00 -10.04
CA ASN A 118 -20.94 14.54 -10.83
C ASN A 118 -21.00 13.02 -11.05
N ASN A 119 -20.40 12.22 -10.17
CA ASN A 119 -20.22 10.78 -10.35
C ASN A 119 -19.48 10.37 -11.64
N ASP A 120 -18.70 11.26 -12.25
CA ASP A 120 -17.86 10.94 -13.41
C ASP A 120 -16.58 10.21 -12.94
N PRO A 121 -16.37 8.93 -13.31
CA PRO A 121 -15.18 8.18 -12.91
C PRO A 121 -13.86 8.79 -13.36
N LYS A 122 -13.85 9.65 -14.40
CA LYS A 122 -12.64 10.36 -14.86
C LYS A 122 -12.30 11.58 -14.01
N SER A 123 -13.26 12.07 -13.25
CA SER A 123 -13.06 13.15 -12.29
C SER A 123 -12.60 12.65 -10.93
N ALA A 124 -12.65 11.34 -10.70
CA ALA A 124 -12.25 10.71 -9.45
C ALA A 124 -10.75 10.92 -9.19
N ARG A 125 -10.46 11.40 -7.99
CA ARG A 125 -9.11 11.70 -7.52
C ARG A 125 -8.95 11.27 -6.08
N PHE A 126 -7.73 10.88 -5.71
CA PHE A 126 -7.32 10.68 -4.32
C PHE A 126 -6.08 11.53 -4.05
N THR A 127 -6.13 12.34 -3.00
CA THR A 127 -5.03 13.26 -2.67
C THR A 127 -4.56 13.03 -1.23
N ILE A 128 -3.24 13.04 -1.00
CA ILE A 128 -2.63 12.91 0.32
C ILE A 128 -1.40 13.81 0.46
N SER A 129 -1.16 14.34 1.66
CA SER A 129 0.02 15.14 1.99
C SER A 129 1.14 14.28 2.58
N PHE A 130 2.39 14.67 2.32
CA PHE A 130 3.60 14.09 2.91
C PHE A 130 4.50 15.12 3.63
N ASP A 131 4.04 16.37 3.83
CA ASP A 131 4.85 17.44 4.47
C ASP A 131 4.46 17.70 5.93
N ASP A 132 3.17 17.60 6.28
CA ASP A 132 2.62 17.59 7.66
C ASP A 132 1.09 17.32 7.59
N VAL A 133 0.47 16.88 8.69
CA VAL A 133 -0.98 16.59 8.81
C VAL A 133 -1.85 17.84 8.66
N SER A 134 -1.28 19.00 8.96
CA SER A 134 -1.95 20.30 8.94
C SER A 134 -2.08 20.90 7.53
N ASP A 135 -1.26 20.43 6.58
CA ASP A 135 -1.29 20.87 5.20
C ASP A 135 -2.36 20.11 4.42
N ASN A 136 -3.50 20.77 4.26
CA ASN A 136 -4.59 20.26 3.45
C ASN A 136 -4.31 20.51 1.97
N CYS A 137 -4.18 19.42 1.24
CA CYS A 137 -4.13 19.43 -0.20
C CYS A 137 -5.55 19.70 -0.76
N TYR A 138 -5.82 20.95 -1.18
CA TYR A 138 -7.10 21.38 -1.74
C TYR A 138 -7.03 21.54 -3.27
#